data_AF-A0A7W0VW07-F1
#
_entry.id   AF-A0A7W0VW07-F1
#
_cell.length_a   1.000
_cell.length_b   1.000
_cell.length_c   1.000
_cell.angle_alpha   90.00
_cell.angle_beta   90.00
_cell.angle_gamma   90.00
#
_symmetry.space_group_name_H-M   'P 1'
#
loop_
_entity.id
_entity.type
_entity.pdbx_description
1 polymer ?
#
loop_
_entity_poly.entity_id
_entity_poly.type
_entity_poly.pdbx_seq_one_letter_code
_entity_poly.pdbx_strand_id
1 'polypeptide(L)'
;MRLRPLFAALALVSACAEAPDQVAPADPNEGLLRDFIDGKFDDAGHPLNAKVVADERLTCEGIRRDGAVELTSSCDVELPAGAELGGLVVNARIRVTVAPRSGTIVKLTAKAPDGRVLGTETLTVSRLRGRDRWIDLPIRIQEIARVAKVSLDVTAGAIVELKYVEVFPKDLGVIVSPGSGVYRDTDVITIELPRGKKIERFEANGLDLRPRLDAADPRIVTKTSTAFRTLISFKVGDLMPQRADLVELRVHSSGDTSRMQVRKVPAPCSFEGDPNGTKVLITGFQPFPADGWHENVSAVAVTSLDPSALRGAQVMKVILPVEYDRAASAITELITRCQPQHVISFGQGGGEIALEQTAYNLQDTGELSGGAPDNRGIIRAAQQITPTGPATRSTLLPLDAIETALVDLGEMPQPSTDPGRYICNNVMYANIGAMAGRGRAGFIHLPYTTQFDAGVRERFGNIALAAVQATVDAP
;
A
#
# COMPACT_ATOMS: atom_id res chain seq x y z
N MET A 1 -52.97 -58.35 20.95
CA MET A 1 -52.60 -59.46 20.03
C MET A 1 -52.82 -58.98 18.60
N ARG A 2 -51.71 -58.70 17.85
CA ARG A 2 -51.58 -58.52 16.38
C ARG A 2 -52.50 -57.46 15.70
N LEU A 3 -52.13 -56.65 14.71
CA LEU A 3 -50.93 -56.38 13.90
C LEU A 3 -51.23 -55.06 13.10
N ARG A 4 -50.19 -54.41 12.56
CA ARG A 4 -50.10 -53.81 11.19
C ARG A 4 -50.38 -52.31 10.91
N PRO A 5 -49.85 -51.75 9.78
CA PRO A 5 -48.85 -50.66 9.79
C PRO A 5 -49.21 -49.47 8.85
N LEU A 6 -48.41 -48.41 8.84
CA LEU A 6 -48.33 -47.43 7.74
C LEU A 6 -46.86 -46.96 7.62
N PHE A 7 -46.14 -47.40 6.59
CA PHE A 7 -45.94 -46.73 5.29
C PHE A 7 -45.06 -45.48 5.36
N ALA A 8 -43.83 -45.60 4.85
CA ALA A 8 -43.20 -44.52 4.12
C ALA A 8 -42.18 -45.12 3.14
N ALA A 9 -42.28 -44.63 1.90
CA ALA A 9 -41.64 -45.16 0.72
C ALA A 9 -40.13 -44.92 0.69
N LEU A 10 -39.44 -45.89 0.08
CA LEU A 10 -38.04 -45.86 -0.27
C LEU A 10 -37.88 -45.00 -1.53
N ALA A 11 -37.22 -43.85 -1.41
CA ALA A 11 -36.65 -43.13 -2.56
C ALA A 11 -35.15 -43.41 -2.58
N LEU A 12 -34.68 -44.08 -3.64
CA LEU A 12 -33.28 -44.36 -3.91
C LEU A 12 -32.52 -43.04 -4.11
N VAL A 13 -31.60 -42.73 -3.19
CA VAL A 13 -30.54 -41.75 -3.42
C VAL A 13 -29.36 -42.50 -4.03
N SER A 14 -29.00 -42.17 -5.27
CA SER A 14 -27.72 -42.61 -5.85
C SER A 14 -26.60 -41.98 -5.03
N ALA A 15 -25.78 -42.80 -4.39
CA ALA A 15 -24.53 -42.37 -3.79
C ALA A 15 -23.57 -41.93 -4.91
N CYS A 16 -23.44 -40.62 -5.11
CA CYS A 16 -22.21 -40.06 -5.65
C CYS A 16 -21.20 -40.06 -4.51
N ALA A 17 -20.08 -40.74 -4.72
CA ALA A 17 -18.92 -40.63 -3.85
C ALA A 17 -18.55 -39.15 -3.71
N GLU A 18 -18.57 -38.63 -2.48
CA GLU A 18 -17.97 -37.35 -2.16
C GLU A 18 -16.48 -37.43 -2.50
N ALA A 19 -16.04 -36.53 -3.38
CA ALA A 19 -14.64 -36.27 -3.59
C ALA A 19 -14.02 -35.81 -2.26
N PRO A 20 -12.79 -36.20 -1.92
CA PRO A 20 -12.13 -35.69 -0.72
C PRO A 20 -12.06 -34.16 -0.83
N ASP A 21 -12.46 -33.50 0.27
CA ASP A 21 -12.39 -32.06 0.45
C ASP A 21 -11.12 -31.50 -0.19
N GLN A 22 -11.30 -30.71 -1.25
CA GLN A 22 -10.26 -29.81 -1.70
C GLN A 22 -10.12 -28.76 -0.61
N VAL A 23 -9.21 -29.03 0.34
CA VAL A 23 -8.64 -28.01 1.20
C VAL A 23 -8.12 -26.93 0.25
N ALA A 24 -8.82 -25.79 0.22
CA ALA A 24 -8.33 -24.60 -0.45
C ALA A 24 -6.90 -24.38 0.05
N PRO A 25 -5.93 -23.99 -0.82
CA PRO A 25 -4.61 -23.65 -0.33
C PRO A 25 -4.79 -22.60 0.78
N ALA A 26 -4.26 -22.90 1.97
CA ALA A 26 -4.33 -22.00 3.11
C ALA A 26 -3.93 -20.61 2.63
N ASP A 27 -4.78 -19.62 2.94
CA ASP A 27 -4.47 -18.22 2.64
C ASP A 27 -3.12 -17.92 3.31
N PRO A 28 -2.07 -17.51 2.58
CA PRO A 28 -0.79 -17.19 3.18
C PRO A 28 -0.88 -16.02 4.19
N ASN A 29 -2.04 -15.37 4.28
CA ASN A 29 -2.39 -14.34 5.24
C ASN A 29 -3.27 -14.85 6.41
N GLU A 30 -3.52 -16.16 6.53
CA GLU A 30 -4.31 -16.72 7.64
C GLU A 30 -3.53 -16.55 8.96
N GLY A 31 -4.01 -15.61 9.80
CA GLY A 31 -3.32 -15.12 11.01
C GLY A 31 -2.86 -13.66 10.95
N LEU A 32 -3.01 -12.98 9.80
CA LEU A 32 -2.59 -11.60 9.57
C LEU A 32 -3.79 -10.69 9.24
N LEU A 33 -4.75 -10.54 10.15
CA LEU A 33 -5.80 -9.50 10.01
C LEU A 33 -6.31 -8.98 11.37
N ARG A 34 -6.13 -7.65 11.56
CA ARG A 34 -6.80 -6.68 12.50
C ARG A 34 -6.12 -6.56 13.89
N ASP A 35 -5.64 -5.39 14.37
CA ASP A 35 -6.19 -4.02 14.32
C ASP A 35 -5.18 -2.81 14.30
N PHE A 36 -5.24 -2.09 13.18
CA PHE A 36 -5.04 -0.65 12.92
C PHE A 36 -4.82 0.35 14.07
N ILE A 37 -3.63 0.99 14.12
CA ILE A 37 -3.52 2.41 14.52
C ILE A 37 -2.65 3.27 13.58
N ASP A 38 -1.64 2.74 12.86
CA ASP A 38 -0.88 3.53 11.86
C ASP A 38 -0.70 2.86 10.48
N GLY A 39 -1.19 1.61 10.35
CA GLY A 39 -1.21 0.88 9.08
C GLY A 39 0.16 0.64 8.47
N LYS A 40 1.22 0.56 9.28
CA LYS A 40 2.60 0.30 8.83
C LYS A 40 3.36 -0.68 9.68
N PHE A 41 2.92 -0.88 10.90
CA PHE A 41 3.42 -1.94 11.74
C PHE A 41 2.25 -2.83 12.10
N ASP A 42 2.49 -4.13 12.15
CA ASP A 42 1.51 -5.02 12.73
C ASP A 42 1.40 -4.77 14.25
N ASP A 43 0.41 -5.39 14.88
CA ASP A 43 0.15 -5.22 16.32
C ASP A 43 1.32 -5.72 17.19
N ALA A 44 2.22 -6.52 16.61
CA ALA A 44 3.44 -7.00 17.24
C ALA A 44 4.62 -6.01 17.09
N GLY A 45 4.46 -4.95 16.31
CA GLY A 45 5.46 -3.90 16.12
C GLY A 45 6.49 -4.21 15.03
N HIS A 46 6.17 -5.08 14.06
CA HIS A 46 6.97 -5.34 12.86
C HIS A 46 6.57 -4.44 11.70
N PRO A 47 7.48 -3.94 10.85
CA PRO A 47 7.09 -3.25 9.62
C PRO A 47 6.18 -4.13 8.75
N LEU A 48 5.15 -3.58 8.10
CA LEU A 48 4.18 -4.35 7.31
C LEU A 48 4.79 -5.08 6.10
N ASN A 49 5.95 -4.62 5.61
CA ASN A 49 6.71 -5.31 4.57
C ASN A 49 7.88 -6.11 5.14
N ALA A 50 7.97 -6.24 6.47
CA ALA A 50 9.01 -7.05 7.06
C ALA A 50 8.68 -8.53 6.88
N LYS A 51 9.67 -9.30 6.46
CA LYS A 51 9.62 -10.74 6.62
C LYS A 51 10.10 -11.09 8.00
N VAL A 52 9.18 -11.61 8.80
CA VAL A 52 9.44 -11.97 10.18
C VAL A 52 9.54 -13.48 10.31
N VAL A 53 10.59 -13.94 10.99
CA VAL A 53 10.74 -15.31 11.47
C VAL A 53 10.70 -15.27 12.99
N ALA A 54 9.65 -15.83 13.58
CA ALA A 54 9.37 -15.85 15.02
C ALA A 54 8.83 -17.22 15.46
N ASP A 55 8.71 -17.42 16.77
CA ASP A 55 8.08 -18.58 17.39
C ASP A 55 8.58 -19.92 16.81
N GLU A 56 7.68 -20.81 16.38
CA GLU A 56 8.00 -22.14 15.88
C GLU A 56 8.84 -22.11 14.59
N ARG A 57 8.83 -20.99 13.85
CA ARG A 57 9.63 -20.83 12.63
C ARG A 57 11.11 -20.54 12.91
N LEU A 58 11.45 -20.10 14.13
CA LEU A 58 12.85 -20.02 14.56
C LEU A 58 13.36 -21.43 14.82
N THR A 59 14.09 -22.06 13.91
CA THR A 59 14.57 -23.45 14.06
C THR A 59 15.78 -23.60 14.99
N CYS A 60 16.11 -22.58 15.78
CA CYS A 60 17.22 -22.57 16.73
C CYS A 60 17.08 -23.69 17.78
N GLU A 61 18.19 -24.35 18.12
CA GLU A 61 18.29 -25.18 19.32
C GLU A 61 18.32 -24.28 20.58
N GLY A 62 17.52 -24.59 21.59
CA GLY A 62 17.45 -23.80 22.82
C GLY A 62 16.19 -24.04 23.65
N ILE A 63 16.14 -23.42 24.83
CA ILE A 63 14.97 -23.48 25.71
C ILE A 63 13.96 -22.42 25.25
N ARG A 64 12.70 -22.79 25.02
CA ARG A 64 11.65 -21.88 24.60
C ARG A 64 10.81 -21.38 25.77
N ARG A 65 10.62 -20.06 25.87
CA ARG A 65 9.76 -19.40 26.88
C ARG A 65 9.19 -18.12 26.29
N ASP A 66 7.88 -17.88 26.49
CA ASP A 66 7.19 -16.64 26.12
C ASP A 66 7.44 -16.18 24.66
N GLY A 67 7.45 -17.12 23.71
CA GLY A 67 7.69 -16.83 22.28
C GLY A 67 9.14 -16.49 21.92
N ALA A 68 10.09 -16.72 22.83
CA ALA A 68 11.53 -16.54 22.59
C ALA A 68 12.31 -17.86 22.76
N VAL A 69 13.47 -17.94 22.12
CA VAL A 69 14.42 -19.05 22.24
C VAL A 69 15.67 -18.58 22.98
N GLU A 70 15.99 -19.24 24.09
CA GLU A 70 17.24 -19.02 24.84
C GLU A 70 18.40 -19.71 24.12
N LEU A 71 19.39 -18.91 23.72
CA LEU A 71 20.57 -19.32 22.97
C LEU A 71 21.82 -19.24 23.85
N THR A 72 22.57 -20.34 23.88
CA THR A 72 23.90 -20.44 24.51
C THR A 72 25.02 -20.69 23.50
N SER A 73 24.66 -20.90 22.23
CA SER A 73 25.54 -21.21 21.10
C SER A 73 25.02 -20.52 19.84
N SER A 74 25.57 -20.89 18.67
CA SER A 74 25.15 -20.31 17.39
C SER A 74 23.72 -20.74 17.00
N CYS A 75 22.92 -19.80 16.50
CA CYS A 75 21.69 -20.11 15.77
C CYS A 75 21.75 -19.60 14.33
N ASP A 76 21.31 -20.44 13.40
CA ASP A 76 21.07 -20.08 12.01
C ASP A 76 19.58 -19.99 11.74
N VAL A 77 19.14 -18.84 11.24
CA VAL A 77 17.74 -18.57 10.86
C VAL A 77 17.67 -18.41 9.35
N GLU A 78 16.92 -19.30 8.69
CA GLU A 78 16.62 -19.20 7.27
C GLU A 78 15.45 -18.22 7.06
N LEU A 79 15.61 -17.28 6.13
CA LEU A 79 14.57 -16.33 5.78
C LEU A 79 13.68 -16.89 4.66
N PRO A 80 12.36 -16.60 4.66
CA PRO A 80 11.47 -17.04 3.60
C PRO A 80 11.92 -16.54 2.22
N ALA A 81 11.87 -17.44 1.23
CA ALA A 81 12.13 -17.07 -0.15
C ALA A 81 11.17 -15.95 -0.60
N GLY A 82 11.71 -14.87 -1.17
CA GLY A 82 10.93 -13.83 -1.83
C GLY A 82 11.81 -12.70 -2.38
N ALA A 83 11.22 -11.80 -3.16
CA ALA A 83 11.90 -10.71 -3.86
C ALA A 83 12.15 -9.52 -2.93
N GLU A 84 13.13 -9.64 -2.04
CA GLU A 84 13.73 -8.45 -1.43
C GLU A 84 15.06 -8.21 -2.12
N LEU A 85 15.08 -7.21 -2.99
CA LEU A 85 16.24 -6.68 -3.68
C LEU A 85 16.34 -5.20 -3.30
N GLY A 86 17.56 -4.69 -3.12
CA GLY A 86 17.78 -3.29 -2.77
C GLY A 86 18.56 -3.14 -1.46
N GLY A 87 18.61 -1.91 -0.93
CA GLY A 87 19.14 -1.69 0.41
C GLY A 87 18.19 -2.29 1.45
N LEU A 88 18.72 -3.12 2.35
CA LEU A 88 17.92 -3.84 3.36
C LEU A 88 18.42 -3.57 4.77
N VAL A 89 17.52 -3.75 5.73
CA VAL A 89 17.83 -3.83 7.16
C VAL A 89 17.45 -5.21 7.64
N VAL A 90 18.43 -5.91 8.20
CA VAL A 90 18.21 -7.15 8.95
C VAL A 90 18.25 -6.80 10.43
N ASN A 91 17.28 -7.26 11.21
CA ASN A 91 17.23 -7.02 12.64
C ASN A 91 17.01 -8.34 13.39
N ALA A 92 17.66 -8.47 14.54
CA ALA A 92 17.35 -9.50 15.52
C ALA A 92 16.88 -8.84 16.83
N ARG A 93 15.71 -9.24 17.30
CA ARG A 93 15.17 -8.80 18.60
C ARG A 93 15.69 -9.72 19.68
N ILE A 94 16.63 -9.24 20.48
CA ILE A 94 17.33 -10.06 21.48
C ILE A 94 17.20 -9.50 22.90
N ARG A 95 17.35 -10.35 23.90
CA ARG A 95 17.46 -9.99 25.32
C ARG A 95 18.65 -10.71 25.93
N VAL A 96 19.56 -9.98 26.55
CA VAL A 96 20.75 -10.56 27.19
C VAL A 96 20.47 -10.79 28.67
N THR A 97 20.50 -12.05 29.10
CA THR A 97 20.29 -12.45 30.50
C THR A 97 21.64 -12.65 31.21
N VAL A 98 22.59 -13.30 30.53
CA VAL A 98 23.97 -13.47 31.03
C VAL A 98 24.97 -12.91 30.01
N ALA A 99 25.93 -12.14 30.50
CA ALA A 99 26.99 -11.55 29.69
C ALA A 99 28.37 -11.83 30.30
N PRO A 100 29.42 -12.02 29.47
CA PRO A 100 30.80 -12.15 29.93
C PRO A 100 31.28 -10.86 30.61
N ARG A 101 32.44 -10.93 31.28
CA ARG A 101 33.04 -9.76 31.97
C ARG A 101 33.44 -8.64 31.02
N SER A 102 33.85 -8.97 29.80
CA SER A 102 34.25 -8.03 28.76
C SER A 102 34.14 -8.68 27.37
N GLY A 103 34.28 -7.87 26.31
CA GLY A 103 34.30 -8.37 24.94
C GLY A 103 32.92 -8.49 24.29
N THR A 104 32.81 -9.43 23.36
CA THR A 104 31.60 -9.71 22.57
C THR A 104 30.60 -10.53 23.38
N ILE A 105 29.31 -10.25 23.19
CA ILE A 105 28.20 -11.04 23.73
C ILE A 105 27.63 -11.90 22.61
N VAL A 106 27.23 -11.27 21.51
CA VAL A 106 26.66 -11.92 20.34
C VAL A 106 27.06 -11.17 19.08
N LYS A 107 27.32 -11.92 18.00
CA LYS A 107 27.55 -11.41 16.66
C LYS A 107 26.42 -11.85 15.75
N LEU A 108 25.75 -10.90 15.12
CA LEU A 108 24.77 -11.12 14.07
C LEU A 108 25.47 -11.05 12.70
N THR A 109 25.13 -11.96 11.79
CA THR A 109 25.68 -12.00 10.42
C THR A 109 24.55 -12.25 9.43
N ALA A 110 24.38 -11.35 8.45
CA ALA A 110 23.46 -11.54 7.33
C ALA A 110 24.19 -12.12 6.12
N LYS A 111 23.61 -13.14 5.47
CA LYS A 111 24.22 -13.87 4.35
C LYS A 111 23.29 -13.93 3.14
N ALA A 112 23.89 -13.86 1.95
CA ALA A 112 23.24 -14.09 0.66
C ALA A 112 22.98 -15.59 0.42
N PRO A 113 22.15 -15.95 -0.59
CA PRO A 113 21.89 -17.35 -0.95
C PRO A 113 23.15 -18.16 -1.29
N ASP A 114 24.18 -17.52 -1.82
CA ASP A 114 25.49 -18.11 -2.15
C ASP A 114 26.42 -18.26 -0.92
N GLY A 115 25.94 -17.89 0.27
CA GLY A 115 26.70 -17.93 1.53
C GLY A 115 27.59 -16.71 1.77
N ARG A 116 27.66 -15.75 0.83
CA ARG A 116 28.45 -14.53 0.99
C ARG A 116 27.91 -13.67 2.13
N VAL A 117 28.80 -13.14 2.97
CA VAL A 117 28.43 -12.23 4.07
C VAL A 117 28.09 -10.85 3.50
N LEU A 118 26.87 -10.40 3.78
CA LEU A 118 26.35 -9.09 3.36
C LEU A 118 26.56 -8.01 4.42
N GLY A 119 26.67 -8.41 5.68
CA GLY A 119 26.93 -7.50 6.78
C GLY A 119 26.94 -8.22 8.12
N THR A 120 27.52 -7.55 9.13
CA THR A 120 27.60 -8.07 10.50
C THR A 120 27.36 -6.96 11.51
N GLU A 121 26.75 -7.31 12.64
CA GLU A 121 26.59 -6.40 13.78
C GLU A 121 26.94 -7.12 15.08
N THR A 122 27.72 -6.48 15.95
CA THR A 122 28.23 -7.11 17.17
C THR A 122 27.80 -6.36 18.41
N LEU A 123 27.07 -7.04 19.30
CA LEU A 123 26.79 -6.52 20.64
C LEU A 123 27.95 -6.85 21.58
N THR A 124 28.58 -5.82 22.13
CA THR A 124 29.65 -5.94 23.14
C THR A 124 29.14 -5.57 24.53
N VAL A 125 29.86 -6.02 25.57
CA VAL A 125 29.57 -5.64 26.97
C VAL A 125 29.59 -4.13 27.17
N SER A 126 30.52 -3.41 26.51
CA SER A 126 30.60 -1.95 26.56
C SER A 126 29.40 -1.23 25.92
N ARG A 127 28.69 -1.90 25.00
CA ARG A 127 27.50 -1.38 24.31
C ARG A 127 26.18 -1.78 24.97
N LEU A 128 26.20 -2.76 25.88
CA LEU A 128 25.01 -3.22 26.59
C LEU A 128 24.55 -2.14 27.60
N ARG A 129 23.36 -1.57 27.38
CA ARG A 129 22.80 -0.49 28.23
C ARG A 129 21.98 -0.99 29.43
N GLY A 130 21.77 -2.30 29.53
CA GLY A 130 21.05 -2.95 30.62
C GLY A 130 20.86 -4.43 30.32
N ARG A 131 20.80 -5.26 31.36
CA ARG A 131 20.44 -6.69 31.26
C ARG A 131 18.93 -6.85 31.31
N ASP A 132 18.45 -8.00 30.84
CA ASP A 132 17.04 -8.40 30.91
C ASP A 132 16.08 -7.42 30.21
N ARG A 133 16.57 -6.72 29.18
CA ARG A 133 15.80 -5.83 28.32
C ARG A 133 15.90 -6.26 26.88
N TRP A 134 14.77 -6.19 26.19
CA TRP A 134 14.71 -6.39 24.74
C TRP A 134 15.40 -5.24 24.00
N ILE A 135 16.26 -5.58 23.06
CA ILE A 135 16.99 -4.66 22.20
C ILE A 135 16.95 -5.15 20.76
N ASP A 136 17.02 -4.20 19.83
CA ASP A 136 17.17 -4.46 18.40
C ASP A 136 18.65 -4.43 18.04
N LEU A 137 19.13 -5.45 17.34
CA LEU A 137 20.50 -5.55 16.84
C LEU A 137 20.50 -5.52 15.30
N PRO A 138 20.63 -4.33 14.68
CA PRO A 138 20.44 -4.23 13.24
C PRO A 138 21.70 -4.25 12.39
N ILE A 139 21.61 -4.84 11.22
CA ILE A 139 22.59 -4.79 10.13
C ILE A 139 21.98 -4.01 8.97
N ARG A 140 22.68 -2.96 8.51
CA ARG A 140 22.31 -2.23 7.29
C ARG A 140 23.11 -2.77 6.12
N ILE A 141 22.41 -3.28 5.12
CA ILE A 141 22.99 -3.79 3.87
C ILE A 141 22.90 -2.65 2.84
N GLN A 142 24.07 -2.19 2.38
CA GLN A 142 24.15 -1.00 1.50
C GLN A 142 24.02 -1.33 0.02
N GLU A 143 24.48 -2.51 -0.39
CA GLU A 143 24.38 -2.99 -1.76
C GLU A 143 23.01 -3.61 -2.04
N ILE A 144 22.61 -3.60 -3.31
CA ILE A 144 21.46 -4.38 -3.78
C ILE A 144 21.79 -5.86 -3.57
N ALA A 145 21.19 -6.47 -2.57
CA ALA A 145 21.41 -7.87 -2.24
C ALA A 145 20.14 -8.54 -1.75
N ARG A 146 20.12 -9.86 -1.83
CA ARG A 146 19.08 -10.70 -1.23
C ARG A 146 19.64 -11.35 0.02
N VAL A 147 18.93 -11.24 1.13
CA VAL A 147 19.28 -11.98 2.36
C VAL A 147 18.54 -13.31 2.33
N ALA A 148 19.29 -14.40 2.48
CA ALA A 148 18.71 -15.74 2.62
C ALA A 148 18.77 -16.23 4.06
N LYS A 149 19.78 -15.80 4.81
CA LYS A 149 20.11 -16.40 6.10
C LYS A 149 20.68 -15.38 7.08
N VAL A 150 20.34 -15.56 8.36
CA VAL A 150 20.85 -14.76 9.47
C VAL A 150 21.44 -15.68 10.53
N SER A 151 22.73 -15.50 10.81
CA SER A 151 23.45 -16.26 11.85
C SER A 151 23.63 -15.41 13.10
N LEU A 152 23.33 -15.96 14.28
CA LEU A 152 23.59 -15.39 15.60
C LEU A 152 24.65 -16.23 16.30
N ASP A 153 25.86 -15.70 16.47
CA ASP A 153 26.95 -16.37 17.18
C ASP A 153 27.02 -15.86 18.63
N VAL A 154 26.51 -16.64 19.59
CA VAL A 154 26.56 -16.31 21.02
C VAL A 154 27.92 -16.72 21.61
N THR A 155 28.56 -15.79 22.33
CA THR A 155 29.88 -16.03 22.95
C THR A 155 29.74 -17.00 24.12
N ALA A 156 30.70 -17.91 24.27
CA ALA A 156 30.70 -18.88 25.38
C ALA A 156 30.55 -18.18 26.75
N GLY A 157 29.60 -18.66 27.55
CA GLY A 157 29.27 -18.08 28.85
C GLY A 157 28.30 -16.89 28.80
N ALA A 158 27.85 -16.46 27.63
CA ALA A 158 26.69 -15.59 27.49
C ALA A 158 25.39 -16.42 27.34
N ILE A 159 24.28 -15.82 27.74
CA ILE A 159 22.94 -16.34 27.50
C ILE A 159 22.13 -15.20 26.87
N VAL A 160 21.61 -15.46 25.68
CA VAL A 160 20.85 -14.48 24.88
C VAL A 160 19.55 -15.12 24.45
N GLU A 161 18.43 -14.49 24.74
CA GLU A 161 17.15 -14.89 24.18
C GLU A 161 16.90 -14.16 22.85
N LEU A 162 16.41 -14.89 21.85
CA LEU A 162 16.00 -14.39 20.55
C LEU A 162 14.47 -14.47 20.44
N LYS A 163 13.80 -13.33 20.21
CA LYS A 163 12.35 -13.30 19.99
C LYS A 163 11.99 -13.51 18.53
N TYR A 164 12.65 -12.77 17.65
CA TYR A 164 12.43 -12.85 16.21
C TYR A 164 13.63 -12.31 15.44
N VAL A 165 13.70 -12.71 14.17
CA VAL A 165 14.53 -12.08 13.14
C VAL A 165 13.60 -11.50 12.10
N GLU A 166 13.90 -10.29 11.64
CA GLU A 166 13.14 -9.65 10.58
C GLU A 166 14.08 -9.03 9.54
N VAL A 167 13.62 -9.00 8.28
CA VAL A 167 14.26 -8.24 7.21
C VAL A 167 13.24 -7.32 6.57
N PHE A 168 13.64 -6.08 6.27
CA PHE A 168 12.79 -5.08 5.66
C PHE A 168 13.60 -4.08 4.84
N PRO A 169 12.96 -3.34 3.90
CA PRO A 169 13.64 -2.30 3.11
C PRO A 169 14.31 -1.22 3.98
N LYS A 170 15.53 -0.84 3.61
CA LYS A 170 16.35 0.14 4.34
C LYS A 170 15.80 1.56 4.23
N ASP A 171 15.39 1.93 3.03
CA ASP A 171 14.96 3.28 2.71
C ASP A 171 13.43 3.33 2.78
N LEU A 172 12.93 3.33 4.02
CA LEU A 172 11.58 3.80 4.29
C LEU A 172 11.61 5.31 4.02
N GLY A 173 11.14 5.75 2.85
CA GLY A 173 11.02 7.18 2.57
C GLY A 173 10.22 7.89 3.67
N VAL A 174 10.10 9.21 3.60
CA VAL A 174 9.10 9.87 4.46
C VAL A 174 7.73 9.29 4.14
N ILE A 175 6.96 8.95 5.17
CA ILE A 175 5.62 8.43 5.00
C ILE A 175 4.69 9.04 6.04
N VAL A 176 3.49 9.44 5.61
CA VAL A 176 2.43 9.90 6.50
C VAL A 176 1.36 8.83 6.69
N SER A 177 1.12 8.47 7.94
CA SER A 177 0.11 7.50 8.37
C SER A 177 -1.11 8.19 9.00
N PRO A 178 -2.31 7.56 8.94
CA PRO A 178 -2.57 6.23 8.38
C PRO A 178 -2.91 6.21 6.88
N GLY A 179 -2.73 7.34 6.16
CA GLY A 179 -2.98 7.49 4.72
C GLY A 179 -4.14 8.44 4.41
N SER A 180 -4.55 8.58 3.16
CA SER A 180 -5.59 9.53 2.75
C SER A 180 -7.00 9.05 3.14
N GLY A 181 -7.85 9.92 3.67
CA GLY A 181 -9.19 9.51 4.12
C GLY A 181 -9.97 10.58 4.87
N VAL A 182 -11.04 10.13 5.54
CA VAL A 182 -11.90 10.96 6.39
C VAL A 182 -11.46 10.84 7.85
N TYR A 183 -11.24 11.97 8.51
CA TYR A 183 -10.67 12.05 9.85
C TYR A 183 -11.45 13.03 10.73
N ARG A 184 -11.64 12.63 11.98
CA ARG A 184 -12.09 13.46 13.11
C ARG A 184 -10.91 14.26 13.66
N ASP A 185 -11.20 15.33 14.39
CA ASP A 185 -10.17 16.13 15.06
C ASP A 185 -9.32 15.34 16.04
N THR A 186 -9.89 14.30 16.65
CA THR A 186 -9.23 13.45 17.63
C THR A 186 -8.35 12.38 17.02
N ASP A 187 -8.49 12.10 15.72
CA ASP A 187 -7.71 11.07 15.06
C ASP A 187 -6.25 11.53 14.92
N VAL A 188 -5.33 10.58 14.91
CA VAL A 188 -3.89 10.84 14.96
C VAL A 188 -3.27 10.69 13.58
N ILE A 189 -2.46 11.66 13.19
CA ILE A 189 -1.55 11.57 12.04
C ILE A 189 -0.14 11.34 12.58
N THR A 190 0.60 10.44 11.94
CA THR A 190 2.00 10.16 12.26
C THR A 190 2.87 10.36 11.03
N ILE A 191 3.84 11.27 11.13
CA ILE A 191 4.92 11.41 10.16
C ILE A 191 6.06 10.49 10.59
N GLU A 192 6.48 9.63 9.69
CA GLU A 192 7.59 8.71 9.88
C GLU A 192 8.78 9.10 9.00
N LEU A 193 9.96 9.09 9.61
CA LEU A 193 11.22 9.45 8.98
C LEU A 193 12.29 8.40 9.30
N PRO A 194 13.23 8.10 8.39
CA PRO A 194 14.40 7.34 8.75
C PRO A 194 15.17 7.98 9.91
N ARG A 195 15.85 7.15 10.71
CA ARG A 195 16.63 7.62 11.85
C ARG A 195 17.64 8.68 11.42
N GLY A 196 17.61 9.83 12.09
CA GLY A 196 18.53 10.94 11.84
C GLY A 196 18.11 11.88 10.70
N LYS A 197 17.05 11.55 9.95
CA LYS A 197 16.46 12.45 8.96
C LYS A 197 15.54 13.48 9.63
N LYS A 198 15.28 14.58 8.92
CA LYS A 198 14.49 15.71 9.39
C LYS A 198 13.46 16.08 8.33
N ILE A 199 12.35 16.66 8.78
CA ILE A 199 11.38 17.28 7.87
C ILE A 199 11.99 18.57 7.36
N GLU A 200 12.20 18.65 6.05
CA GLU A 200 12.70 19.84 5.36
C GLU A 200 11.55 20.80 5.07
N ARG A 201 10.39 20.25 4.68
CA ARG A 201 9.18 21.01 4.35
C ARG A 201 7.94 20.25 4.80
N PHE A 202 6.97 20.95 5.39
CA PHE A 202 5.71 20.37 5.84
C PHE A 202 4.56 21.30 5.49
N GLU A 203 3.70 20.91 4.55
CA GLU A 203 2.68 21.81 4.02
C GLU A 203 1.28 21.21 4.11
N ALA A 204 0.29 22.06 4.37
CA ALA A 204 -1.13 21.75 4.22
C ALA A 204 -1.74 22.75 3.23
N ASN A 205 -2.18 22.29 2.05
CA ASN A 205 -2.66 23.16 0.96
C ASN A 205 -1.67 24.29 0.62
N GLY A 206 -0.36 24.00 0.66
CA GLY A 206 0.71 24.97 0.42
C GLY A 206 1.05 25.89 1.60
N LEU A 207 0.32 25.81 2.73
CA LEU A 207 0.68 26.52 3.96
C LEU A 207 1.76 25.75 4.73
N ASP A 208 2.90 26.37 4.99
CA ASP A 208 3.96 25.78 5.81
C ASP A 208 3.54 25.61 7.28
N LEU A 209 3.59 24.37 7.75
CA LEU A 209 3.24 23.94 9.09
C LEU A 209 4.47 23.67 9.96
N ARG A 210 5.70 23.72 9.43
CA ARG A 210 6.94 23.55 10.22
C ARG A 210 7.00 24.47 11.44
N PRO A 211 6.65 25.77 11.37
CA PRO A 211 6.68 26.63 12.55
C PRO A 211 5.75 26.16 13.67
N ARG A 212 4.56 25.63 13.32
CA ARG A 212 3.61 25.07 14.30
C ARG A 212 4.13 23.79 14.92
N LEU A 213 4.72 22.92 14.08
CA LEU A 213 5.29 21.65 14.52
C LEU A 213 6.49 21.86 15.47
N ASP A 214 7.38 22.78 15.12
CA ASP A 214 8.61 23.05 15.89
C ASP A 214 8.32 23.73 17.24
N ALA A 215 7.24 24.52 17.32
CA ALA A 215 6.81 25.20 18.55
C ALA A 215 5.83 24.39 19.42
N ALA A 216 5.41 23.20 18.98
CA ALA A 216 4.37 22.43 19.66
C ALA A 216 4.84 21.87 21.01
N ASP A 217 3.95 21.95 22.00
CA ASP A 217 4.12 21.31 23.31
C ASP A 217 4.21 19.78 23.15
N PRO A 218 5.05 19.06 23.91
CA PRO A 218 5.13 17.60 23.86
C PRO A 218 3.80 16.85 24.12
N ARG A 219 2.82 17.50 24.74
CA ARG A 219 1.45 16.97 24.93
C ARG A 219 0.60 17.02 23.66
N ILE A 220 0.99 17.85 22.70
CA ILE A 220 0.33 18.04 21.40
C ILE A 220 1.05 17.23 20.32
N VAL A 221 2.38 17.30 20.31
CA VAL A 221 3.22 16.56 19.36
C VAL A 221 4.09 15.58 20.13
N THR A 222 3.87 14.29 19.90
CA THR A 222 4.71 13.23 20.47
C THR A 222 5.80 12.85 19.48
N LYS A 223 7.06 12.88 19.93
CA LYS A 223 8.20 12.43 19.13
C LYS A 223 8.80 11.16 19.72
N THR A 224 8.68 10.06 19.00
CA THR A 224 9.24 8.77 19.40
C THR A 224 10.39 8.39 18.49
N SER A 225 11.47 7.90 19.06
CA SER A 225 12.70 7.57 18.33
C SER A 225 13.06 6.12 18.59
N THR A 226 13.21 5.33 17.53
CA THR A 226 13.69 3.95 17.60
C THR A 226 15.12 3.86 17.03
N ALA A 227 15.66 2.64 16.93
CA ALA A 227 16.92 2.40 16.23
C ALA A 227 16.85 2.76 14.72
N PHE A 228 15.65 2.70 14.13
CA PHE A 228 15.44 2.76 12.68
C PHE A 228 14.79 4.04 12.20
N ARG A 229 13.98 4.68 13.05
CA ARG A 229 13.09 5.75 12.62
C ARG A 229 12.80 6.78 13.71
N THR A 230 12.21 7.87 13.27
CA THR A 230 11.62 8.91 14.11
C THR A 230 10.16 9.05 13.73
N LEU A 231 9.28 8.89 14.71
CA LEU A 231 7.84 9.11 14.60
C LEU A 231 7.50 10.45 15.21
N ILE A 232 6.67 11.21 14.50
CA ILE A 232 6.15 12.50 14.94
C ILE A 232 4.64 12.43 14.80
N SER A 233 3.95 12.30 15.93
CA SER A 233 2.50 12.07 15.99
C SER A 233 1.77 13.25 16.59
N PHE A 234 0.62 13.61 16.02
CA PHE A 234 -0.24 14.70 16.48
C PHE A 234 -1.69 14.42 16.09
N LYS A 235 -2.65 15.00 16.80
CA LYS A 235 -4.07 14.91 16.41
C LYS A 235 -4.35 15.85 15.24
N VAL A 236 -5.26 15.46 14.36
CA VAL A 236 -5.66 16.26 13.20
C VAL A 236 -6.07 17.67 13.63
N GLY A 237 -6.87 17.78 14.69
CA GLY A 237 -7.37 19.07 15.20
C GLY A 237 -6.28 20.01 15.75
N ASP A 238 -5.12 19.49 16.11
CA ASP A 238 -4.09 20.28 16.77
C ASP A 238 -3.22 21.08 15.79
N LEU A 239 -2.93 20.50 14.62
CA LEU A 239 -2.02 21.12 13.63
C LEU A 239 -2.69 21.48 12.30
N MET A 240 -3.72 20.74 11.86
CA MET A 240 -4.29 20.92 10.53
C MET A 240 -5.16 22.19 10.45
N PRO A 241 -5.25 22.83 9.27
CA PRO A 241 -6.20 23.91 9.05
C PRO A 241 -7.65 23.46 9.36
N GLN A 242 -8.35 24.25 10.17
CA GLN A 242 -9.68 23.90 10.67
C GLN A 242 -10.84 24.18 9.69
N ARG A 243 -10.61 25.01 8.67
CA ARG A 243 -11.67 25.52 7.78
C ARG A 243 -11.71 24.87 6.40
N ALA A 244 -10.89 23.86 6.14
CA ALA A 244 -10.82 23.23 4.83
C ALA A 244 -11.48 21.83 4.87
N ASP A 245 -12.42 21.59 3.96
CA ASP A 245 -13.06 20.28 3.80
C ASP A 245 -12.10 19.21 3.28
N LEU A 246 -11.09 19.65 2.53
CA LEU A 246 -9.97 18.86 2.02
C LEU A 246 -8.66 19.57 2.33
N VAL A 247 -7.74 18.84 2.97
CA VAL A 247 -6.37 19.25 3.21
C VAL A 247 -5.44 18.28 2.48
N GLU A 248 -4.69 18.78 1.51
CA GLU A 248 -3.53 18.08 0.93
C GLU A 248 -2.31 18.35 1.79
N LEU A 249 -1.89 17.32 2.52
CA LEU A 249 -0.69 17.32 3.33
C LEU A 249 0.50 16.87 2.47
N ARG A 250 1.61 17.60 2.54
CA ARG A 250 2.88 17.25 1.88
C ARG A 250 4.01 17.31 2.90
N VAL A 251 4.80 16.25 2.97
CA VAL A 251 5.99 16.17 3.83
C VAL A 251 7.19 15.84 2.97
N HIS A 252 8.21 16.69 3.05
CA HIS A 252 9.47 16.48 2.33
C HIS A 252 10.61 16.19 3.32
N SER A 253 11.43 15.19 2.99
CA SER A 253 12.62 14.85 3.75
C SER A 253 13.59 14.07 2.88
N SER A 254 14.84 14.55 2.75
CA SER A 254 15.93 13.84 2.08
C SER A 254 15.66 13.47 0.63
N GLY A 255 14.96 14.33 -0.11
CA GLY A 255 14.58 14.09 -1.51
C GLY A 255 13.26 13.34 -1.68
N ASP A 256 12.75 12.69 -0.63
CA ASP A 256 11.46 12.01 -0.66
C ASP A 256 10.33 12.98 -0.34
N THR A 257 9.16 12.72 -0.96
CA THR A 257 7.92 13.47 -0.69
C THR A 257 6.79 12.49 -0.41
N SER A 258 6.17 12.62 0.76
CA SER A 258 4.93 11.91 1.09
C SER A 258 3.75 12.85 0.98
N ARG A 259 2.65 12.33 0.44
CA ARG A 259 1.39 13.07 0.30
C ARG A 259 0.25 12.31 0.95
N MET A 260 -0.68 13.06 1.55
CA MET A 260 -1.87 12.52 2.18
C MET A 260 -3.02 13.52 2.02
N GLN A 261 -4.21 13.04 1.65
CA GLN A 261 -5.42 13.86 1.69
C GLN A 261 -6.22 13.59 2.96
N VAL A 262 -6.46 14.64 3.74
CA VAL A 262 -7.25 14.61 4.96
C VAL A 262 -8.57 15.32 4.69
N ARG A 263 -9.69 14.62 4.89
CA ARG A 263 -11.03 15.21 4.79
C ARG A 263 -11.76 15.16 6.13
N LYS A 264 -12.63 16.13 6.39
CA LYS A 264 -13.55 16.09 7.55
C LYS A 264 -14.80 15.27 7.29
N VAL A 265 -15.25 15.30 6.04
CA VAL A 265 -16.40 14.56 5.54
C VAL A 265 -16.04 13.88 4.24
N PRO A 266 -16.72 12.78 3.87
CA PRO A 266 -16.50 12.16 2.57
C PRO A 266 -16.70 13.14 1.40
N ALA A 267 -16.09 12.87 0.25
CA ALA A 267 -16.22 13.72 -0.94
C ALA A 267 -17.70 13.91 -1.34
N PRO A 268 -18.17 15.15 -1.56
CA PRO A 268 -19.57 15.40 -1.90
C PRO A 268 -19.89 14.81 -3.28
N CYS A 269 -21.14 14.36 -3.49
CA CYS A 269 -21.62 13.91 -4.80
C CYS A 269 -21.97 15.09 -5.70
N SER A 270 -20.98 15.93 -6.01
CA SER A 270 -21.13 17.12 -6.86
C SER A 270 -20.77 16.75 -8.30
N PHE A 271 -21.70 16.98 -9.22
CA PHE A 271 -21.51 16.81 -10.66
C PHE A 271 -21.59 18.18 -11.33
N GLU A 272 -20.66 18.45 -12.24
CA GLU A 272 -20.53 19.71 -12.98
C GLU A 272 -20.78 19.46 -14.47
N GLY A 273 -21.42 20.39 -15.18
CA GLY A 273 -21.78 20.23 -16.61
C GLY A 273 -23.28 20.40 -16.82
N ASP A 274 -23.86 19.64 -17.76
CA ASP A 274 -25.30 19.65 -18.04
C ASP A 274 -26.09 19.05 -16.85
N PRO A 275 -26.92 19.82 -16.13
CA PRO A 275 -27.66 19.34 -14.96
C PRO A 275 -28.59 18.14 -15.25
N ASN A 276 -29.05 18.01 -16.50
CA ASN A 276 -29.89 16.88 -16.96
C ASN A 276 -29.08 15.80 -17.68
N GLY A 277 -27.78 15.99 -17.81
CA GLY A 277 -26.89 15.08 -18.51
C GLY A 277 -26.59 13.81 -17.71
N THR A 278 -26.06 12.83 -18.43
CA THR A 278 -25.56 11.58 -17.89
C THR A 278 -24.48 11.82 -16.84
N LYS A 279 -24.63 11.20 -15.66
CA LYS A 279 -23.68 11.34 -14.56
C LYS A 279 -22.45 10.47 -14.76
N VAL A 280 -21.29 11.08 -14.93
CA VAL A 280 -20.01 10.38 -15.12
C VAL A 280 -19.08 10.66 -13.95
N LEU A 281 -18.61 9.62 -13.26
CA LEU A 281 -17.53 9.75 -12.29
C LEU A 281 -16.20 9.60 -13.04
N ILE A 282 -15.36 10.63 -12.98
CA ILE A 282 -13.99 10.55 -13.50
C ILE A 282 -12.98 10.57 -12.36
N THR A 283 -11.98 9.70 -12.42
CA THR A 283 -10.97 9.60 -11.38
C THR A 283 -9.55 9.68 -11.91
N GLY A 284 -8.68 10.40 -11.20
CA GLY A 284 -7.23 10.36 -11.38
C GLY A 284 -6.56 9.92 -10.08
N PHE A 285 -5.23 9.95 -10.02
CA PHE A 285 -4.48 9.57 -8.83
C PHE A 285 -3.63 10.71 -8.29
N GLN A 286 -3.38 10.68 -6.97
CA GLN A 286 -2.27 11.41 -6.38
C GLN A 286 -0.94 11.00 -7.03
N PRO A 287 0.13 11.79 -6.86
CA PRO A 287 1.48 11.37 -7.24
C PRO A 287 1.87 10.04 -6.57
N PHE A 288 2.58 9.21 -7.33
CA PHE A 288 3.19 7.97 -6.84
C PHE A 288 4.38 8.30 -5.92
N PRO A 289 4.79 7.37 -5.02
CA PRO A 289 5.90 7.64 -4.10
C PRO A 289 7.20 8.09 -4.79
N ALA A 290 7.58 7.44 -5.90
CA ALA A 290 8.79 7.77 -6.67
C ALA A 290 8.73 9.15 -7.34
N ASP A 291 7.52 9.67 -7.56
CA ASP A 291 7.22 10.88 -8.31
C ASP A 291 6.55 11.95 -7.42
N GLY A 292 6.65 11.80 -6.09
CA GLY A 292 5.91 12.62 -5.12
C GLY A 292 6.21 14.13 -5.21
N TRP A 293 7.29 14.51 -5.89
CA TRP A 293 7.75 15.88 -6.09
C TRP A 293 7.00 16.65 -7.19
N HIS A 294 6.25 15.99 -8.08
CA HIS A 294 5.42 16.64 -9.11
C HIS A 294 3.95 16.21 -9.07
N GLU A 295 3.14 16.69 -10.01
CA GLU A 295 1.74 16.27 -10.20
C GLU A 295 1.65 14.94 -10.96
N ASN A 296 0.54 14.21 -10.80
CA ASN A 296 0.26 13.03 -11.60
C ASN A 296 -0.56 13.43 -12.83
N VAL A 297 -0.17 12.98 -14.02
CA VAL A 297 -0.87 13.33 -15.27
C VAL A 297 -2.36 12.96 -15.25
N SER A 298 -2.73 11.88 -14.57
CA SER A 298 -4.13 11.48 -14.42
C SER A 298 -4.95 12.46 -13.59
N ALA A 299 -4.35 13.04 -12.53
CA ALA A 299 -5.01 14.09 -11.78
C ALA A 299 -5.16 15.35 -12.63
N VAL A 300 -4.12 15.71 -13.39
CA VAL A 300 -4.16 16.86 -14.31
C VAL A 300 -5.24 16.71 -15.37
N ALA A 301 -5.37 15.54 -15.99
CA ALA A 301 -6.45 15.26 -16.95
C ALA A 301 -7.83 15.49 -16.35
N VAL A 302 -8.07 14.94 -15.15
CA VAL A 302 -9.36 15.07 -14.44
C VAL A 302 -9.66 16.49 -14.00
N THR A 303 -8.68 17.21 -13.45
CA THR A 303 -8.91 18.57 -12.95
C THR A 303 -9.02 19.58 -14.08
N SER A 304 -8.32 19.38 -15.21
CA SER A 304 -8.26 20.33 -16.32
C SER A 304 -9.37 20.16 -17.35
N LEU A 305 -10.14 19.06 -17.29
CA LEU A 305 -11.36 18.90 -18.10
C LEU A 305 -12.34 20.04 -17.79
N ASP A 306 -12.79 20.76 -18.82
CA ASP A 306 -13.85 21.78 -18.70
C ASP A 306 -15.25 21.13 -18.79
N PRO A 307 -16.03 21.08 -17.70
CA PRO A 307 -17.34 20.44 -17.72
C PRO A 307 -18.37 21.18 -18.59
N SER A 308 -18.15 22.47 -18.87
CA SER A 308 -19.07 23.28 -19.69
C SER A 308 -19.05 22.91 -21.18
N ALA A 309 -17.98 22.24 -21.62
CA ALA A 309 -17.83 21.77 -22.99
C ALA A 309 -18.45 20.37 -23.24
N LEU A 310 -18.93 19.69 -22.19
CA LEU A 310 -19.64 18.42 -22.32
C LEU A 310 -21.09 18.62 -22.78
N ARG A 311 -21.58 17.73 -23.66
CA ARG A 311 -22.97 17.72 -24.12
C ARG A 311 -23.70 16.52 -23.56
N GLY A 312 -24.84 16.76 -22.92
CA GLY A 312 -25.66 15.68 -22.35
C GLY A 312 -24.97 14.90 -21.24
N ALA A 313 -23.94 15.49 -20.59
CA ALA A 313 -23.17 14.86 -19.53
C ALA A 313 -22.80 15.85 -18.42
N GLN A 314 -22.64 15.31 -17.22
CA GLN A 314 -22.08 16.01 -16.07
C GLN A 314 -21.07 15.11 -15.37
N VAL A 315 -19.97 15.70 -14.91
CA VAL A 315 -18.83 14.98 -14.34
C VAL A 315 -18.64 15.25 -12.86
N MET A 316 -18.40 14.19 -12.10
CA MET A 316 -17.85 14.26 -10.75
C MET A 316 -16.36 13.93 -10.84
N LYS A 317 -15.51 14.87 -10.40
CA LYS A 317 -14.05 14.76 -10.47
C LYS A 317 -13.47 14.31 -9.14
N VAL A 318 -12.73 13.21 -9.10
CA VAL A 318 -12.10 12.70 -7.87
C VAL A 318 -10.65 12.31 -8.09
N ILE A 319 -9.77 12.78 -7.20
CA ILE A 319 -8.38 12.30 -7.14
C ILE A 319 -8.29 11.23 -6.06
N LEU A 320 -8.06 9.99 -6.48
CA LEU A 320 -7.89 8.84 -5.60
C LEU A 320 -6.48 8.82 -4.99
N PRO A 321 -6.33 8.30 -3.78
CA PRO A 321 -5.00 8.07 -3.23
C PRO A 321 -4.27 6.95 -3.96
N VAL A 322 -2.93 7.01 -3.96
CA VAL A 322 -2.10 5.86 -4.36
C VAL A 322 -1.92 4.95 -3.16
N GLU A 323 -3.00 4.30 -2.75
CA GLU A 323 -3.06 3.44 -1.56
C GLU A 323 -3.98 2.26 -1.87
N TYR A 324 -3.48 1.02 -1.86
CA TYR A 324 -4.20 -0.13 -2.43
C TYR A 324 -5.65 -0.24 -1.92
N ASP A 325 -5.82 -0.44 -0.62
CA ASP A 325 -7.13 -0.72 -0.03
C ASP A 325 -8.04 0.51 -0.11
N ARG A 326 -7.46 1.70 0.06
CA ARG A 326 -8.20 2.96 0.15
C ARG A 326 -8.65 3.46 -1.22
N ALA A 327 -7.88 3.28 -2.28
CA ALA A 327 -8.26 3.68 -3.63
C ALA A 327 -9.46 2.86 -4.14
N ALA A 328 -9.38 1.53 -4.02
CA ALA A 328 -10.45 0.62 -4.42
C ALA A 328 -11.72 0.84 -3.56
N SER A 329 -11.57 0.98 -2.25
CA SER A 329 -12.72 1.26 -1.36
C SER A 329 -13.37 2.61 -1.67
N ALA A 330 -12.56 3.66 -1.91
CA ALA A 330 -13.08 4.99 -2.20
C ALA A 330 -13.90 5.01 -3.50
N ILE A 331 -13.43 4.38 -4.57
CA ILE A 331 -14.18 4.35 -5.83
C ILE A 331 -15.49 3.55 -5.69
N THR A 332 -15.47 2.41 -4.99
CA THR A 332 -16.68 1.61 -4.76
C THR A 332 -17.69 2.33 -3.85
N GLU A 333 -17.22 3.05 -2.83
CA GLU A 333 -18.08 3.89 -1.98
C GLU A 333 -18.74 5.00 -2.82
N LEU A 334 -17.98 5.70 -3.65
CA LEU A 334 -18.49 6.76 -4.51
C LEU A 334 -19.52 6.24 -5.51
N ILE A 335 -19.28 5.07 -6.11
CA ILE A 335 -20.25 4.43 -7.01
C ILE A 335 -21.54 4.10 -6.25
N THR A 336 -21.43 3.52 -5.05
CA THR A 336 -22.58 3.17 -4.21
C THR A 336 -23.36 4.41 -3.77
N ARG A 337 -22.69 5.48 -3.39
CA ARG A 337 -23.32 6.61 -2.72
C ARG A 337 -23.78 7.72 -3.68
N CYS A 338 -23.01 7.95 -4.74
CA CYS A 338 -23.28 9.00 -5.72
C CYS A 338 -24.00 8.47 -6.97
N GLN A 339 -24.09 7.15 -7.14
CA GLN A 339 -24.83 6.47 -8.21
C GLN A 339 -24.53 7.06 -9.61
N PRO A 340 -23.25 7.16 -10.02
CA PRO A 340 -22.92 7.57 -11.38
C PRO A 340 -23.45 6.53 -12.37
N GLN A 341 -23.76 6.96 -13.59
CA GLN A 341 -24.16 6.08 -14.69
C GLN A 341 -22.95 5.50 -15.41
N HIS A 342 -21.84 6.26 -15.48
CA HIS A 342 -20.58 5.78 -16.03
C HIS A 342 -19.40 6.15 -15.14
N VAL A 343 -18.31 5.38 -15.23
CA VAL A 343 -17.07 5.60 -14.48
C VAL A 343 -15.88 5.51 -15.45
N ILE A 344 -15.02 6.53 -15.47
CA ILE A 344 -13.78 6.49 -16.24
C ILE A 344 -12.63 6.81 -15.30
N SER A 345 -11.74 5.84 -15.09
CA SER A 345 -10.54 6.04 -14.30
C SER A 345 -9.35 6.28 -15.22
N PHE A 346 -8.56 7.30 -14.92
CA PHE A 346 -7.32 7.62 -15.60
C PHE A 346 -6.14 7.28 -14.70
N GLY A 347 -5.06 6.76 -15.27
CA GLY A 347 -3.81 6.51 -14.58
C GLY A 347 -2.62 6.98 -15.40
N GLN A 348 -1.47 7.14 -14.76
CA GLN A 348 -0.22 7.38 -15.46
C GLN A 348 0.44 6.03 -15.77
N GLY A 349 0.87 5.81 -17.00
CA GLY A 349 1.55 4.56 -17.38
C GLY A 349 2.12 4.61 -18.79
N GLY A 350 3.32 4.06 -18.97
CA GLY A 350 3.97 3.93 -20.28
C GLY A 350 4.27 5.27 -20.99
N GLY A 351 4.54 5.17 -22.29
CA GLY A 351 4.83 6.31 -23.17
C GLY A 351 3.68 6.70 -24.11
N GLU A 352 2.58 5.95 -24.11
CA GLU A 352 1.42 6.16 -24.99
C GLU A 352 0.12 6.16 -24.19
N ILE A 353 -0.99 6.58 -24.81
CA ILE A 353 -2.32 6.43 -24.22
C ILE A 353 -2.75 4.97 -24.39
N ALA A 354 -3.05 4.28 -23.29
CA ALA A 354 -3.45 2.87 -23.35
C ALA A 354 -4.92 2.70 -22.97
N LEU A 355 -5.69 2.09 -23.86
CA LEU A 355 -7.09 1.74 -23.67
C LEU A 355 -7.18 0.35 -23.06
N GLU A 356 -7.40 0.29 -21.73
CA GLU A 356 -7.30 -0.96 -20.98
C GLU A 356 -8.53 -1.86 -21.18
N GLN A 357 -8.29 -3.08 -21.64
CA GLN A 357 -9.30 -4.07 -21.99
C GLN A 357 -9.60 -5.03 -20.85
N THR A 358 -8.61 -5.36 -20.01
CA THR A 358 -8.71 -6.43 -19.00
C THR A 358 -8.12 -5.98 -17.67
N ALA A 359 -8.89 -6.12 -16.60
CA ALA A 359 -8.42 -6.01 -15.22
C ALA A 359 -8.20 -7.40 -14.61
N TYR A 360 -7.20 -7.54 -13.76
CA TYR A 360 -6.82 -8.79 -13.09
C TYR A 360 -7.15 -8.74 -11.60
N ASN A 361 -7.66 -9.83 -11.05
CA ASN A 361 -7.92 -9.97 -9.61
C ASN A 361 -6.63 -10.22 -8.80
N LEU A 362 -5.66 -9.31 -8.92
CA LEU A 362 -4.32 -9.48 -8.35
C LEU A 362 -3.67 -8.14 -8.04
N GLN A 363 -3.10 -8.04 -6.84
CA GLN A 363 -2.20 -7.01 -6.40
C GLN A 363 -0.81 -7.64 -6.22
N ASP A 364 0.13 -7.21 -7.05
CA ASP A 364 1.48 -7.73 -7.04
C ASP A 364 2.47 -6.70 -7.57
N THR A 365 3.25 -6.14 -6.65
CA THR A 365 4.43 -5.34 -6.96
C THR A 365 5.67 -5.87 -6.26
N GLY A 366 5.57 -7.00 -5.57
CA GLY A 366 6.68 -7.62 -4.87
C GLY A 366 7.73 -8.16 -5.83
N GLU A 367 7.32 -8.63 -7.01
CA GLU A 367 8.23 -9.18 -8.02
C GLU A 367 9.04 -8.13 -8.79
N LEU A 368 8.67 -6.86 -8.70
CA LEU A 368 9.44 -5.77 -9.31
C LEU A 368 10.76 -5.59 -8.54
N SER A 369 11.88 -5.39 -9.23
CA SER A 369 13.19 -5.14 -8.61
C SER A 369 13.12 -3.97 -7.63
N GLY A 370 13.15 -4.26 -6.31
CA GLY A 370 13.04 -3.25 -5.25
C GLY A 370 11.63 -3.06 -4.66
N GLY A 371 10.61 -3.71 -5.23
CA GLY A 371 9.20 -3.48 -4.92
C GLY A 371 8.71 -2.12 -5.40
N ALA A 372 7.39 -2.00 -5.61
CA ALA A 372 6.74 -0.69 -5.78
C ALA A 372 5.74 -0.45 -4.65
N PRO A 373 6.12 0.30 -3.59
CA PRO A 373 5.24 0.57 -2.46
C PRO A 373 4.13 1.55 -2.84
N ASP A 374 3.02 1.55 -2.11
CA ASP A 374 2.01 2.62 -2.15
C ASP A 374 2.44 3.85 -1.31
N ASN A 375 1.63 4.91 -1.23
CA ASN A 375 1.92 6.13 -0.46
C ASN A 375 2.03 5.90 1.05
N ARG A 376 1.59 4.73 1.56
CA ARG A 376 1.79 4.30 2.96
C ARG A 376 3.02 3.42 3.13
N GLY A 377 3.75 3.17 2.05
CA GLY A 377 4.92 2.31 2.04
C GLY A 377 4.57 0.83 1.89
N ILE A 378 3.33 0.44 1.59
CA ILE A 378 2.91 -0.97 1.56
C ILE A 378 3.24 -1.59 0.20
N ILE A 379 3.85 -2.77 0.20
CA ILE A 379 4.09 -3.59 -1.00
C ILE A 379 3.16 -4.80 -0.93
N ARG A 380 2.45 -5.09 -2.04
CA ARG A 380 1.59 -6.27 -2.16
C ARG A 380 2.32 -7.35 -2.96
N ALA A 381 2.25 -8.60 -2.51
CA ALA A 381 2.85 -9.75 -3.19
C ALA A 381 1.79 -10.83 -3.40
N ALA A 382 1.40 -11.04 -4.66
CA ALA A 382 0.42 -12.03 -5.09
C ALA A 382 -0.90 -12.07 -4.28
N GLN A 383 -1.47 -10.91 -3.92
CA GLN A 383 -2.71 -10.84 -3.14
C GLN A 383 -3.93 -10.63 -4.04
N GLN A 384 -5.00 -11.41 -3.85
CA GLN A 384 -6.26 -11.20 -4.58
C GLN A 384 -6.95 -9.89 -4.14
N ILE A 385 -7.54 -9.17 -5.09
CA ILE A 385 -8.32 -7.95 -4.81
C ILE A 385 -9.67 -8.31 -4.19
N THR A 386 -10.33 -9.34 -4.71
CA THR A 386 -11.59 -9.88 -4.21
C THR A 386 -11.45 -11.40 -4.11
N PRO A 387 -11.35 -11.99 -2.90
CA PRO A 387 -11.04 -13.42 -2.73
C PRO A 387 -11.93 -14.39 -3.53
N THR A 388 -13.22 -14.06 -3.69
CA THR A 388 -14.18 -14.89 -4.44
C THR A 388 -14.59 -14.27 -5.78
N GLY A 389 -13.83 -13.28 -6.26
CA GLY A 389 -14.10 -12.59 -7.52
C GLY A 389 -13.57 -13.36 -8.74
N PRO A 390 -14.08 -13.10 -9.95
CA PRO A 390 -13.55 -13.70 -11.17
C PRO A 390 -12.07 -13.32 -11.35
N ALA A 391 -11.26 -14.19 -11.96
CA ALA A 391 -9.83 -13.96 -12.16
C ALA A 391 -9.53 -12.68 -12.96
N THR A 392 -10.39 -12.36 -13.92
CA THR A 392 -10.32 -11.13 -14.71
C THR A 392 -11.69 -10.48 -14.87
N ARG A 393 -11.68 -9.20 -15.25
CA ARG A 393 -12.87 -8.45 -15.65
C ARG A 393 -12.56 -7.68 -16.93
N SER A 394 -13.40 -7.82 -17.95
CA SER A 394 -13.30 -7.02 -19.16
C SER A 394 -13.82 -5.61 -18.92
N THR A 395 -13.19 -4.62 -19.56
CA THR A 395 -13.68 -3.24 -19.55
C THR A 395 -15.12 -3.16 -20.06
N LEU A 396 -15.88 -2.23 -19.50
CA LEU A 396 -17.25 -1.90 -19.93
C LEU A 396 -17.28 -0.55 -20.67
N LEU A 397 -16.11 0.04 -20.96
CA LEU A 397 -16.00 1.25 -21.77
C LEU A 397 -16.15 0.91 -23.27
N PRO A 398 -16.75 1.82 -24.06
CA PRO A 398 -16.86 1.68 -25.51
C PRO A 398 -15.52 2.07 -26.16
N LEU A 399 -14.52 1.20 -26.04
CA LEU A 399 -13.14 1.53 -26.42
C LEU A 399 -12.99 2.01 -27.86
N ASP A 400 -13.70 1.41 -28.83
CA ASP A 400 -13.62 1.82 -30.25
C ASP A 400 -14.12 3.26 -30.46
N ALA A 401 -15.15 3.68 -29.72
CA ALA A 401 -15.67 5.04 -29.78
C ALA A 401 -14.71 6.04 -29.13
N ILE A 402 -14.10 5.64 -28.00
CA ILE A 402 -13.07 6.45 -27.32
C ILE A 402 -11.83 6.56 -28.22
N GLU A 403 -11.39 5.47 -28.82
CA GLU A 403 -10.26 5.43 -29.77
C GLU A 403 -10.48 6.42 -30.91
N THR A 404 -11.64 6.33 -31.57
CA THR A 404 -12.01 7.25 -32.67
C THR A 404 -11.94 8.71 -32.22
N ALA A 405 -12.54 9.04 -31.07
CA ALA A 405 -12.56 10.41 -30.55
C ALA A 405 -11.16 10.94 -30.19
N LEU A 406 -10.27 10.08 -29.69
CA LEU A 406 -8.88 10.45 -29.39
C LEU A 406 -8.05 10.61 -30.66
N VAL A 407 -8.24 9.74 -31.66
CA VAL A 407 -7.59 9.88 -32.98
C VAL A 407 -8.01 11.18 -33.67
N ASP A 408 -9.29 11.55 -33.61
CA ASP A 408 -9.79 12.82 -34.15
C ASP A 408 -9.18 14.05 -33.43
N LEU A 409 -8.76 13.89 -32.17
CA LEU A 409 -8.02 14.90 -31.40
C LEU A 409 -6.52 14.96 -31.77
N GLY A 410 -6.05 14.06 -32.63
CA GLY A 410 -4.64 13.93 -33.03
C GLY A 410 -3.79 13.09 -32.06
N GLU A 411 -4.42 12.34 -31.16
CA GLU A 411 -3.74 11.40 -30.27
C GLU A 411 -3.55 10.03 -30.94
N MET A 412 -2.67 9.21 -30.37
CA MET A 412 -2.39 7.84 -30.84
C MET A 412 -2.65 6.83 -29.72
N PRO A 413 -3.92 6.55 -29.37
CA PRO A 413 -4.24 5.54 -28.38
C PRO A 413 -3.88 4.13 -28.87
N GLN A 414 -3.50 3.24 -27.95
CA GLN A 414 -3.24 1.82 -28.21
C GLN A 414 -4.15 0.94 -27.36
N PRO A 415 -4.65 -0.19 -27.88
CA PRO A 415 -5.27 -1.20 -27.05
C PRO A 415 -4.26 -1.81 -26.09
N SER A 416 -4.67 -2.03 -24.84
CA SER A 416 -3.86 -2.70 -23.82
C SER A 416 -4.64 -3.78 -23.11
N THR A 417 -4.01 -4.93 -22.87
CA THR A 417 -4.58 -6.03 -22.08
C THR A 417 -3.95 -6.18 -20.71
N ASP A 418 -2.94 -5.36 -20.38
CA ASP A 418 -2.18 -5.47 -19.14
C ASP A 418 -2.00 -4.11 -18.43
N PRO A 419 -2.91 -3.75 -17.52
CA PRO A 419 -2.80 -2.54 -16.69
C PRO A 419 -1.82 -2.71 -15.51
N GLY A 420 -1.03 -3.79 -15.47
CA GLY A 420 -0.16 -4.17 -14.36
C GLY A 420 -0.92 -4.82 -13.20
N ARG A 421 -0.26 -4.90 -12.03
CA ARG A 421 -0.84 -5.43 -10.77
C ARG A 421 -0.70 -4.44 -9.61
N TYR A 422 -0.63 -3.16 -9.95
CA TYR A 422 -0.51 -2.07 -8.99
C TYR A 422 -1.87 -1.36 -8.76
N ILE A 423 -1.87 -0.13 -8.25
CA ILE A 423 -3.10 0.62 -7.91
C ILE A 423 -4.03 0.82 -9.12
N CYS A 424 -3.51 1.02 -10.34
CA CYS A 424 -4.32 1.23 -11.54
C CYS A 424 -5.22 0.01 -11.81
N ASN A 425 -4.63 -1.18 -11.92
CA ASN A 425 -5.36 -2.45 -12.05
C ASN A 425 -6.34 -2.67 -10.89
N ASN A 426 -5.92 -2.35 -9.67
CA ASN A 426 -6.76 -2.51 -8.49
C ASN A 426 -8.06 -1.68 -8.57
N VAL A 427 -7.95 -0.42 -8.99
CA VAL A 427 -9.10 0.48 -9.17
C VAL A 427 -9.94 0.08 -10.38
N MET A 428 -9.32 -0.31 -11.50
CA MET A 428 -10.03 -0.81 -12.67
C MET A 428 -10.85 -2.07 -12.34
N TYR A 429 -10.26 -3.03 -11.64
CA TYR A 429 -10.96 -4.24 -11.23
C TYR A 429 -12.15 -3.90 -10.32
N ALA A 430 -11.96 -3.04 -9.32
CA ALA A 430 -13.00 -2.63 -8.39
C ALA A 430 -14.15 -1.87 -9.07
N ASN A 431 -13.84 -0.92 -9.97
CA ASN A 431 -14.86 -0.08 -10.61
C ASN A 431 -15.72 -0.88 -11.61
N ILE A 432 -15.13 -1.79 -12.39
CA ILE A 432 -15.86 -2.67 -13.31
C ILE A 432 -16.82 -3.56 -12.53
N GLY A 433 -16.36 -4.14 -11.42
CA GLY A 433 -17.21 -4.97 -10.57
C GLY A 433 -18.41 -4.22 -9.98
N ALA A 434 -18.18 -3.01 -9.50
CA ALA A 434 -19.22 -2.19 -8.88
C ALA A 434 -20.24 -1.63 -9.90
N MET A 435 -19.86 -1.54 -11.18
CA MET A 435 -20.69 -1.03 -12.27
C MET A 435 -21.28 -2.13 -13.17
N ALA A 436 -20.92 -3.40 -12.96
CA ALA A 436 -21.42 -4.51 -13.75
C ALA A 436 -22.96 -4.54 -13.78
N GLY A 437 -23.54 -4.51 -14.99
CA GLY A 437 -24.98 -4.47 -15.21
C GLY A 437 -25.67 -3.12 -14.93
N ARG A 438 -24.91 -2.07 -14.60
CA ARG A 438 -25.44 -0.75 -14.24
C ARG A 438 -25.02 0.36 -15.19
N GLY A 439 -23.88 0.18 -15.85
CA GLY A 439 -23.34 1.18 -16.76
C GLY A 439 -21.96 0.81 -17.30
N ARG A 440 -21.21 1.84 -17.68
CA ARG A 440 -19.89 1.72 -18.32
C ARG A 440 -18.81 2.05 -17.30
N ALA A 441 -17.74 1.28 -17.31
CA ALA A 441 -16.64 1.39 -16.37
C ALA A 441 -15.37 0.81 -16.95
N GLY A 442 -14.24 1.45 -16.69
CA GLY A 442 -12.95 0.94 -17.13
C GLY A 442 -11.83 1.91 -16.79
N PHE A 443 -10.74 1.81 -17.54
CA PHE A 443 -9.51 2.52 -17.25
C PHE A 443 -8.78 2.95 -18.52
N ILE A 444 -8.13 4.11 -18.48
CA ILE A 444 -7.28 4.63 -19.55
C ILE A 444 -5.95 5.05 -18.93
N HIS A 445 -4.84 4.47 -19.37
CA HIS A 445 -3.51 4.98 -19.01
C HIS A 445 -3.13 6.14 -19.93
N LEU A 446 -2.49 7.15 -19.32
CA LEU A 446 -1.96 8.32 -19.97
C LEU A 446 -0.43 8.30 -19.90
N PRO A 447 0.26 8.83 -20.93
CA PRO A 447 1.71 8.83 -20.99
C PRO A 447 2.33 9.62 -19.84
N TYR A 448 3.45 9.12 -19.32
CA TYR A 448 4.20 9.79 -18.25
C TYR A 448 4.73 11.16 -18.70
N THR A 449 4.60 12.16 -17.83
CA THR A 449 5.24 13.48 -17.99
C THR A 449 5.55 14.10 -16.63
N THR A 450 6.57 14.94 -16.60
CA THR A 450 6.95 15.78 -15.45
C THR A 450 6.70 17.27 -15.72
N GLN A 451 6.20 17.61 -16.91
CA GLN A 451 5.95 18.98 -17.35
C GLN A 451 4.43 19.24 -17.38
N PHE A 452 3.99 20.29 -16.68
CA PHE A 452 2.56 20.63 -16.51
C PHE A 452 2.28 22.11 -16.77
N ASP A 453 2.82 22.63 -17.87
CA ASP A 453 2.46 23.96 -18.37
C ASP A 453 1.00 24.00 -18.87
N ALA A 454 0.54 25.19 -19.30
CA ALA A 454 -0.83 25.40 -19.73
C ALA A 454 -1.22 24.51 -20.92
N GLY A 455 -0.32 24.32 -21.89
CA GLY A 455 -0.60 23.50 -23.08
C GLY A 455 -0.72 22.02 -22.74
N VAL A 456 0.11 21.52 -21.84
CA VAL A 456 -0.01 20.13 -21.35
C VAL A 456 -1.32 19.92 -20.58
N ARG A 457 -1.71 20.86 -19.73
CA ARG A 457 -2.98 20.79 -18.98
C ARG A 457 -4.18 20.79 -19.91
N GLU A 458 -4.18 21.67 -20.92
CA GLU A 458 -5.22 21.73 -21.94
C GLU A 458 -5.32 20.41 -22.72
N ARG A 459 -4.18 19.87 -23.20
CA ARG A 459 -4.14 18.58 -23.89
C ARG A 459 -4.78 17.46 -23.08
N PHE A 460 -4.34 17.25 -21.84
CA PHE A 460 -4.86 16.17 -21.00
C PHE A 460 -6.30 16.40 -20.54
N GLY A 461 -6.73 17.66 -20.37
CA GLY A 461 -8.13 18.01 -20.16
C GLY A 461 -9.00 17.63 -21.36
N ASN A 462 -8.54 17.91 -22.58
CA ASN A 462 -9.23 17.56 -23.82
C ASN A 462 -9.29 16.05 -24.05
N ILE A 463 -8.23 15.29 -23.71
CA ILE A 463 -8.24 13.82 -23.74
C ILE A 463 -9.34 13.27 -22.82
N ALA A 464 -9.40 13.74 -21.57
CA ALA A 464 -10.42 13.30 -20.63
C ALA A 464 -11.83 13.68 -21.12
N LEU A 465 -11.99 14.88 -21.68
CA LEU A 465 -13.25 15.35 -22.24
C LEU A 465 -13.72 14.48 -23.39
N ALA A 466 -12.84 14.16 -24.35
CA ALA A 466 -13.14 13.31 -25.49
C ALA A 466 -13.55 11.89 -25.04
N ALA A 467 -12.83 11.30 -24.07
CA ALA A 467 -13.18 10.00 -23.51
C ALA A 467 -14.54 10.00 -22.82
N VAL A 468 -14.88 11.04 -22.05
CA VAL A 468 -16.20 11.20 -21.43
C VAL A 468 -17.28 11.34 -22.49
N GLN A 469 -17.10 12.24 -23.46
CA GLN A 469 -18.10 12.48 -24.51
C GLN A 469 -18.36 11.21 -25.33
N ALA A 470 -17.31 10.52 -25.78
CA ALA A 470 -17.46 9.25 -26.50
C ALA A 470 -18.15 8.17 -25.66
N THR A 471 -17.88 8.13 -24.35
CA THR A 471 -18.53 7.20 -23.43
C THR A 471 -20.01 7.52 -23.23
N VAL A 472 -20.45 8.77 -23.36
CA VAL A 472 -21.86 9.14 -23.27
C VAL A 472 -22.58 8.96 -24.60
N ASP A 473 -21.92 9.29 -25.71
CA ASP A 473 -22.51 9.25 -27.06
C ASP A 473 -22.62 7.83 -27.63
N ALA A 474 -21.80 6.89 -27.14
CA ALA A 474 -21.84 5.51 -27.63
C ALA A 474 -23.20 4.83 -27.36
N PRO A 475 -23.73 4.04 -28.30
CA PRO A 475 -25.09 3.50 -28.27
C PRO A 475 -25.35 2.44 -27.19
#